data_AF-A0A7Z1MY76-F1
#
_entry.id   AF-A0A7Z1MY76-F1
#
_cell.length_a   1.000
_cell.length_b   1.000
_cell.length_c   1.000
_cell.angle_alpha   90.00
_cell.angle_beta   90.00
_cell.angle_gamma   90.00
#
_symmetry.space_group_name_H-M   'P 1'
#
loop_
_entity.id
_entity.type
_entity.pdbx_description
1 polymer ?
#
loop_
_entity_poly.entity_id
_entity_poly.type
_entity_poly.pdbx_seq_one_letter_code
_entity_poly.pdbx_strand_id
1 'polypeptide(L)'
;MKLAIIKFSVGGLAVLISYIVSVVLPWKEFGGIFATFPAVFLVSMCITGMQFGNEVAMHVSRGAVFGMIGVLCSILATWGLLQATHM
;
A
#
# COMPACT_ATOMS: atom_id res chain seq x y z
N MET A 1 13.68 10.89 -15.19
CA MET A 1 12.96 9.81 -15.88
C MET A 1 13.43 8.41 -15.49
N LYS A 2 14.73 8.07 -15.58
CA LYS A 2 15.27 6.73 -15.22
C LYS A 2 14.80 6.20 -13.85
N LEU A 3 14.81 7.04 -12.81
CA LEU A 3 14.45 6.62 -11.45
C LEU A 3 12.96 6.29 -11.28
N ALA A 4 12.09 7.07 -11.93
CA ALA A 4 10.65 6.84 -11.89
C ALA A 4 10.29 5.51 -12.56
N ILE A 5 10.96 5.18 -13.66
CA ILE A 5 10.79 3.90 -14.37
C ILE A 5 11.23 2.74 -13.47
N ILE A 6 12.36 2.87 -12.76
CA ILE A 6 12.83 1.82 -11.82
C ILE A 6 11.82 1.63 -10.67
N LYS A 7 11.36 2.72 -10.05
CA LYS A 7 10.36 2.67 -8.97
C LYS A 7 9.06 2.03 -9.46
N PHE A 8 8.61 2.37 -10.66
CA PHE A 8 7.41 1.82 -11.27
C PHE A 8 7.57 0.34 -11.62
N SER A 9 8.68 -0.06 -12.24
CA SER A 9 8.92 -1.46 -12.63
C SER A 9 9.09 -2.37 -11.42
N VAL A 10 9.93 -1.99 -10.45
CA VAL A 10 10.17 -2.81 -9.24
C VAL A 10 8.95 -2.81 -8.35
N GLY A 11 8.30 -1.66 -8.16
CA GLY A 11 7.05 -1.57 -7.42
C GLY A 11 5.92 -2.36 -8.09
N GLY A 12 5.78 -2.25 -9.42
CA GLY A 12 4.77 -2.96 -10.19
C GLY A 12 4.96 -4.49 -10.18
N LEU A 13 6.21 -4.97 -10.26
CA LEU A 13 6.53 -6.38 -10.05
C LEU A 13 6.16 -6.84 -8.63
N ALA A 14 6.44 -6.03 -7.61
CA ALA A 14 6.08 -6.36 -6.25
C ALA A 14 4.56 -6.44 -6.05
N VAL A 15 3.78 -5.56 -6.69
CA VAL A 15 2.31 -5.63 -6.72
C VAL A 15 1.82 -6.88 -7.45
N LEU A 16 2.43 -7.22 -8.60
CA LEU A 16 2.08 -8.42 -9.36
C LEU A 16 2.30 -9.69 -8.54
N ILE A 17 3.43 -9.80 -7.83
CA ILE A 17 3.72 -10.93 -6.94
C ILE A 17 2.72 -10.97 -5.79
N SER A 18 2.44 -9.83 -5.15
CA SER A 18 1.42 -9.70 -4.09
C SER A 18 0.06 -10.21 -4.55
N TYR A 19 -0.33 -9.85 -5.78
CA TYR A 19 -1.58 -10.31 -6.39
C TYR A 19 -1.58 -11.82 -6.70
N ILE A 20 -0.49 -12.36 -7.25
CA ILE A 20 -0.39 -13.81 -7.50
C ILE A 20 -0.53 -14.59 -6.17
N VAL A 21 0.15 -14.14 -5.12
CA VAL A 21 0.04 -14.75 -3.77
C VAL A 21 -1.40 -14.66 -3.24
N SER A 22 -2.06 -13.52 -3.44
CA SER A 22 -3.47 -13.30 -3.08
C SER A 22 -4.43 -14.29 -3.77
N VAL A 23 -4.19 -14.62 -5.03
CA VAL A 23 -5.04 -15.54 -5.82
C VAL A 23 -4.74 -17.01 -5.52
N VAL A 24 -3.49 -17.36 -5.23
CA VAL A 24 -3.06 -18.76 -4.99
C VAL A 24 -3.39 -19.23 -3.57
N LEU A 25 -3.41 -18.32 -2.58
CA LEU A 25 -3.76 -18.67 -1.21
C LEU A 25 -5.27 -18.91 -1.05
N PRO A 26 -5.70 -20.04 -0.45
CA PRO A 26 -7.12 -20.37 -0.27
C PRO A 26 -7.83 -19.49 0.77
N TRP A 27 -7.09 -18.68 1.53
CA TRP A 27 -7.63 -17.79 2.54
C TRP A 27 -8.07 -16.44 1.93
N LYS A 28 -9.39 -16.28 1.77
CA LYS A 28 -10.06 -15.10 1.21
C LYS A 28 -9.70 -13.78 1.93
N GLU A 29 -9.47 -13.82 3.24
CA GLU A 29 -9.10 -12.63 4.04
C GLU A 29 -7.68 -12.15 3.76
N PHE A 30 -6.74 -13.07 3.51
CA PHE A 30 -5.37 -12.71 3.14
C PHE A 30 -5.33 -12.02 1.78
N GLY A 31 -6.26 -12.35 0.88
CA GLY A 31 -6.34 -11.72 -0.43
C GLY A 31 -6.57 -10.21 -0.36
N GLY A 32 -7.35 -9.73 0.61
CA GLY A 32 -7.58 -8.30 0.86
C GLY A 32 -6.36 -7.57 1.43
N ILE A 33 -5.60 -8.23 2.30
CA ILE A 33 -4.35 -7.69 2.86
C ILE A 33 -3.32 -7.47 1.73
N PHE A 34 -3.15 -8.46 0.86
CA PHE A 34 -2.23 -8.36 -0.28
C PHE A 34 -2.73 -7.41 -1.38
N ALA A 35 -4.04 -7.22 -1.52
CA ALA A 35 -4.62 -6.24 -2.45
C ALA A 35 -4.37 -4.78 -2.02
N THR A 36 -4.30 -4.54 -0.71
CA THR A 36 -4.06 -3.19 -0.14
C THR A 36 -2.60 -2.95 0.22
N PHE A 37 -1.73 -3.96 0.10
CA PHE A 37 -0.33 -3.86 0.43
C PHE A 37 0.37 -2.79 -0.43
N PRO A 38 0.96 -1.74 0.18
CA PRO A 38 1.51 -0.62 -0.57
C PRO A 38 2.95 -0.93 -1.04
N ALA A 39 3.12 -1.98 -1.85
CA ALA A 39 4.43 -2.49 -2.28
C ALA A 39 5.27 -1.43 -3.00
N VAL A 40 4.63 -0.66 -3.90
CA VAL A 40 5.27 0.44 -4.64
C VAL A 40 5.78 1.52 -3.69
N PHE A 41 5.01 1.82 -2.63
CA PHE A 41 5.40 2.81 -1.63
C PHE A 41 6.64 2.36 -0.87
N LEU A 42 6.68 1.11 -0.42
CA LEU A 42 7.84 0.53 0.28
C LEU A 42 9.11 0.61 -0.57
N VAL A 43 9.07 0.11 -1.80
CA VAL A 43 10.22 0.16 -2.73
C VAL A 43 10.64 1.61 -3.00
N SER A 44 9.67 2.50 -3.20
CA SER A 44 9.92 3.92 -3.43
C SER A 44 10.63 4.58 -2.24
N MET A 45 10.23 4.27 -1.01
CA MET A 45 10.84 4.82 0.20
C MET A 45 12.24 4.25 0.45
N CYS A 46 12.49 2.96 0.20
CA CYS A 46 13.84 2.40 0.23
C CYS A 46 14.79 3.12 -0.73
N ILE A 47 14.37 3.31 -1.98
CA ILE A 47 15.17 4.04 -2.97
C ILE A 47 15.34 5.50 -2.57
N THR A 48 14.30 6.15 -2.04
CA THR A 48 14.38 7.53 -1.56
C THR A 48 15.37 7.66 -0.40
N GLY A 49 15.37 6.73 0.56
CA GLY A 49 16.34 6.72 1.66
C GLY A 49 17.77 6.57 1.17
N MET A 50 18.00 5.72 0.17
CA MET A 50 19.32 5.55 -0.46
C MET A 50 19.80 6.78 -1.23
N GLN A 51 18.90 7.55 -1.85
CA GLN A 51 19.28 8.67 -2.74
C GLN A 51 19.26 10.04 -2.07
N PHE A 52 18.28 10.29 -1.21
CA PHE A 52 18.01 11.60 -0.63
C PHE A 52 18.15 11.60 0.90
N GLY A 53 18.55 10.46 1.49
CA GLY A 53 18.71 10.29 2.92
C GLY A 53 17.42 9.86 3.62
N ASN A 54 17.59 9.27 4.80
CA ASN A 54 16.49 8.71 5.59
C ASN A 54 15.50 9.77 6.06
N GLU A 55 15.95 11.01 6.29
CA GLU A 55 15.10 12.08 6.82
C GLU A 55 13.97 12.47 5.86
N VAL A 56 14.28 12.53 4.56
CA VAL A 56 13.28 12.76 3.50
C VAL A 56 12.31 11.58 3.42
N ALA A 57 12.82 10.34 3.44
CA ALA A 57 11.98 9.15 3.41
C ALA A 57 11.06 9.06 4.66
N MET A 58 11.56 9.42 5.84
CA MET A 58 10.79 9.47 7.08
C MET A 58 9.71 10.55 7.05
N HIS A 59 10.02 11.75 6.54
CA HIS A 59 9.03 12.83 6.42
C HIS A 59 7.86 12.41 5.52
N VAL A 60 8.16 11.84 4.35
CA VAL A 60 7.14 11.33 3.42
C VAL A 60 6.36 10.17 4.04
N SER A 61 7.04 9.25 4.72
CA SER A 61 6.40 8.12 5.43
C SER A 61 5.47 8.58 6.53
N ARG A 62 5.82 9.64 7.26
CA ARG A 62 4.95 10.23 8.29
C ARG A 62 3.66 10.79 7.67
N GLY A 63 3.75 11.48 6.54
CA GLY A 63 2.58 11.94 5.79
C GLY A 63 1.69 10.78 5.33
N ALA A 64 2.30 9.70 4.82
CA ALA A 64 1.57 8.51 4.40
C ALA A 64 0.83 7.84 5.57
N VAL A 65 1.42 7.77 6.77
CA VAL A 65 0.75 7.22 7.97
C VAL A 65 -0.54 7.98 8.28
N PHE A 66 -0.50 9.32 8.31
CA PHE A 66 -1.69 10.12 8.55
C PHE A 66 -2.75 9.93 7.46
N GLY A 67 -2.34 9.85 6.19
CA GLY A 67 -3.24 9.55 5.08
C GLY A 67 -3.94 8.19 5.22
N MET A 68 -3.18 7.14 5.57
CA MET A 68 -3.72 5.79 5.75
C MET A 68 -4.65 5.68 6.96
N ILE A 69 -4.42 6.44 8.04
CA ILE A 69 -5.35 6.56 9.16
C ILE A 69 -6.69 7.17 8.70
N GLY A 70 -6.64 8.21 7.85
CA GLY A 70 -7.86 8.79 7.26
C GLY A 70 -8.64 7.79 6.42
N VAL A 71 -7.94 6.98 5.60
CA VAL A 71 -8.55 5.90 4.82
C VAL A 71 -9.20 4.84 5.73
N LEU A 72 -8.54 4.47 6.83
CA LEU A 72 -9.11 3.56 7.83
C LEU A 72 -10.43 4.09 8.39
N CYS A 73 -10.49 5.36 8.78
CA CYS A 73 -11.72 5.99 9.27
C CYS A 73 -12.84 5.92 8.21
N SER A 74 -12.53 6.19 6.94
CA SER A 74 -13.49 6.08 5.84
C SER A 74 -14.01 4.66 5.68
N ILE A 75 -13.14 3.65 5.69
CA ILE A 75 -13.53 2.24 5.54
C ILE A 75 -14.40 1.79 6.71
N LEU A 76 -14.03 2.16 7.95
CA LEU A 76 -14.82 1.83 9.14
C LEU A 76 -16.21 2.48 9.11
N ALA A 77 -16.30 3.74 8.69
CA ALA A 77 -17.58 4.44 8.55
C ALA A 77 -18.46 3.76 7.48
N THR A 78 -17.90 3.45 6.31
CA THR A 78 -18.63 2.75 5.25
C THR A 78 -19.07 1.35 5.69
N TRP A 79 -18.19 0.59 6.35
CA TRP A 79 -18.52 -0.75 6.85
C TRP A 79 -19.62 -0.71 7.91
N GLY A 80 -19.55 0.22 8.86
CA GLY A 80 -20.58 0.40 9.88
C GLY A 80 -21.92 0.82 9.29
N LEU A 81 -21.92 1.72 8.29
CA LEU A 81 -23.14 2.15 7.62
C LEU A 81 -23.77 1.02 6.79
N LEU A 82 -22.96 0.19 6.11
CA LEU A 82 -23.43 -1.00 5.41
C LEU A 82 -24.02 -2.03 6.37
N GLN A 83 -23.40 -2.27 7.52
CA GLN A 83 -23.99 -3.14 8.56
C GLN A 83 -25.31 -2.60 9.11
N ALA A 84 -25.42 -1.28 9.33
CA ALA A 84 -26.65 -0.66 9.82
C ALA A 84 -27.79 -0.68 8.77
N THR A 85 -27.44 -0.63 7.48
CA THR A 85 -28.43 -0.58 6.38
C THR A 85 -28.89 -1.97 5.93
N HIS A 86 -28.18 -3.03 6.30
CA HIS A 86 -28.49 -4.46 6.10
C HIS A 86 -29.57 -4.76 5.03
N MET A 87 -29.26 -4.41 3.78
CA MET A 87 -29.72 -5.16 2.60
C MET A 87 -28.73 -6.28 2.34
#